data_AF-A0A0H2UVU6-F1
#
_entry.id   AF-A0A0H2UVU6-F1
#
_cell.length_a   1.000
_cell.length_b   1.000
_cell.length_c   1.000
_cell.angle_alpha   90.00
_cell.angle_beta   90.00
_cell.angle_gamma   90.00
#
_symmetry.space_group_name_H-M   'P 1'
#
loop_
_entity.id
_entity.type
_entity.pdbx_description
1 polymer ?
#
loop_
_entity_poly.entity_id
_entity_poly.type
_entity_poly.pdbx_seq_one_letter_code
_entity_poly.pdbx_strand_id
1 'polypeptide(L)' 'MMKLLKKWIKRRYIMMINYFAMQIEFGWITLEDVPKKYRDKVKQLVESGNIGTE' A
#
# COMPACT_ATOMS: atom_id res chain seq x y z
N MET A 1 26.08 -6.53 -4.42
CA MET A 1 25.64 -5.23 -3.87
C MET A 1 24.38 -4.68 -4.56
N MET A 2 24.39 -4.38 -5.86
CA MET A 2 23.25 -3.82 -6.61
C MET A 2 21.93 -4.63 -6.50
N LYS A 3 22.03 -5.98 -6.51
CA LYS A 3 20.87 -6.88 -6.35
C LYS A 3 20.19 -6.74 -4.98
N LEU A 4 20.98 -6.55 -3.92
CA LEU A 4 20.46 -6.37 -2.56
C LEU A 4 19.75 -5.03 -2.43
N LEU A 5 20.35 -3.96 -2.97
CA LEU A 5 19.74 -2.62 -2.97
C LEU A 5 18.36 -2.62 -3.63
N LYS A 6 18.24 -3.23 -4.83
CA LYS A 6 16.94 -3.38 -5.52
C LYS A 6 15.91 -4.13 -4.67
N LYS A 7 16.33 -5.20 -3.98
CA LYS A 7 15.46 -5.97 -3.08
C LYS A 7 14.97 -5.12 -1.90
N TRP A 8 15.84 -4.32 -1.30
CA TRP A 8 15.48 -3.42 -0.20
C TRP A 8 14.50 -2.34 -0.62
N ILE A 9 14.72 -1.71 -1.78
CA ILE A 9 13.81 -0.70 -2.35
C ILE A 9 12.42 -1.32 -2.59
N LYS A 10 12.37 -2.53 -3.16
CA LYS A 10 11.09 -3.24 -3.38
C LYS A 10 10.38 -3.54 -2.06
N ARG A 11 11.09 -4.01 -1.03
CA ARG A 11 10.50 -4.27 0.30
C ARG A 11 9.94 -3.01 0.94
N ARG A 12 10.69 -1.90 0.88
CA ARG A 12 10.24 -0.59 1.38
C ARG A 12 9.00 -0.12 0.63
N TYR A 13 8.95 -0.29 -0.70
CA TYR A 13 7.78 0.06 -1.51
C TYR A 13 6.53 -0.70 -1.08
N ILE A 14 6.64 -2.02 -0.85
CA ILE A 14 5.52 -2.87 -0.39
C ILE A 14 5.06 -2.45 1.02
N MET A 15 6.01 -2.20 1.93
CA MET A 15 5.68 -1.76 3.30
C MET A 15 4.88 -0.45 3.31
N MET A 16 5.22 0.50 2.43
CA MET A 16 4.45 1.74 2.31
C MET A 16 3.02 1.49 1.82
N ILE A 17 2.82 0.58 0.86
CA ILE A 17 1.47 0.23 0.37
C ILE A 17 0.62 -0.33 1.52
N ASN A 18 1.16 -1.30 2.26
CA ASN A 18 0.43 -1.91 3.37
C ASN A 18 0.12 -0.90 4.47
N TYR A 19 1.05 -0.01 4.78
CA TYR A 19 0.85 1.04 5.78
C TYR A 19 -0.29 1.98 5.39
N PHE A 20 -0.30 2.47 4.15
CA PHE A 20 -1.40 3.35 3.69
C PHE A 20 -2.75 2.63 3.61
N ALA A 21 -2.78 1.37 3.15
CA ALA A 21 -4.02 0.59 3.13
C ALA A 21 -4.61 0.45 4.54
N MET A 22 -3.78 0.10 5.53
CA MET A 22 -4.19 0.01 6.93
C MET A 22 -4.73 1.36 7.46
N GLN A 23 -4.09 2.50 7.14
CA GLN A 23 -4.59 3.82 7.56
C GLN A 23 -5.95 4.15 6.94
N ILE A 24 -6.21 3.74 5.70
CA ILE A 24 -7.51 3.88 5.06
C ILE A 24 -8.56 2.97 5.72
N GLU A 25 -8.22 1.70 5.99
CA GLU A 25 -9.12 0.75 6.66
C GLU A 25 -9.54 1.25 8.05
N PHE A 26 -8.64 1.88 8.80
CA PHE A 26 -8.95 2.51 10.09
C PHE A 26 -9.62 3.90 9.96
N GLY A 27 -9.83 4.40 8.75
CA GLY A 27 -10.45 5.69 8.49
C GLY A 27 -9.61 6.91 8.90
N TRP A 28 -8.29 6.75 9.04
CA TRP A 28 -7.38 7.84 9.43
C TRP A 28 -7.06 8.78 8.27
N ILE A 29 -7.07 8.26 7.05
CA ILE A 29 -6.84 9.01 5.81
C ILE A 29 -7.79 8.51 4.71
N THR A 30 -7.93 9.27 3.64
CA THR A 30 -8.60 8.79 2.41
C THR A 30 -7.58 8.48 1.30
N LEU A 31 -8.03 7.91 0.18
CA LEU A 31 -7.16 7.55 -0.93
C LEU A 31 -6.49 8.78 -1.58
N GLU A 32 -7.12 9.95 -1.47
CA GLU A 32 -6.63 11.24 -1.97
C GLU A 32 -5.37 11.69 -1.22
N ASP A 33 -5.25 11.38 0.07
CA ASP A 33 -4.10 11.70 0.91
C ASP A 33 -2.86 10.84 0.57
N VAL A 34 -3.07 9.67 -0.05
CA VAL A 34 -1.99 8.76 -0.43
C VAL A 34 -1.18 9.36 -1.58
N PRO A 35 0.18 9.33 -1.54
CA PRO A 35 0.99 9.81 -2.65
C PRO A 35 0.70 9.05 -3.96
N LYS A 36 0.62 9.78 -5.08
CA LYS A 36 0.19 9.25 -6.41
C LYS A 36 0.87 7.94 -6.82
N LYS A 37 2.16 7.77 -6.54
CA LYS A 37 2.95 6.55 -6.85
C LYS A 37 2.49 5.27 -6.12
N TYR A 38 1.67 5.38 -5.09
CA TYR A 38 1.14 4.25 -4.31
C TYR A 38 -0.37 4.05 -4.49
N ARG A 39 -1.12 5.08 -4.91
CA ARG A 39 -2.59 5.08 -4.95
C ARG A 39 -3.19 3.85 -5.63
N ASP A 40 -2.76 3.53 -6.84
CA ASP A 40 -3.32 2.40 -7.60
C ASP A 40 -3.17 1.06 -6.86
N LYS A 41 -2.02 0.87 -6.20
CA LYS A 41 -1.74 -0.37 -5.46
C LYS A 41 -2.43 -0.41 -4.10
N VAL A 42 -2.55 0.73 -3.43
CA VAL A 42 -3.31 0.86 -2.19
C VAL A 42 -4.80 0.62 -2.46
N LYS A 43 -5.36 1.22 -3.52
CA LYS A 43 -6.74 1.02 -3.95
C LYS A 43 -7.03 -0.46 -4.20
N GLN A 44 -6.20 -1.11 -5.02
CA GLN A 44 -6.32 -2.55 -5.29
C GLN A 44 -6.33 -3.38 -3.99
N LEU A 45 -5.46 -3.05 -3.04
CA LEU A 45 -5.33 -3.80 -1.78
C LEU A 45 -6.56 -3.65 -0.88
N VAL A 46 -7.04 -2.41 -0.68
CA VAL A 46 -8.25 -2.13 0.12
C VAL A 46 -9.48 -2.76 -0.52
N GLU A 47 -9.63 -2.66 -1.85
CA GLU A 47 -10.73 -3.30 -2.57
C GLU A 47 -10.68 -4.82 -2.46
N SER A 48 -9.48 -5.43 -2.51
CA SER A 48 -9.31 -6.88 -2.38
C SER A 48 -9.58 -7.38 -0.96
N GLY A 49 -9.27 -6.58 0.07
CA GLY A 49 -9.53 -6.92 1.47
C GLY A 49 -11.03 -7.00 1.78
N ASN A 50 -11.82 -6.12 1.17
CA ASN A 50 -13.28 -6.10 1.38
C ASN A 50 -14.01 -7.31 0.77
N ILE A 51 -13.43 -7.97 -0.24
CA ILE A 51 -14.02 -9.17 -0.88
C ILE A 51 -13.95 -10.41 0.03
N GLY A 52 -13.13 -10.40 1.08
CA GLY A 52 -12.97 -11.51 2.03
C GLY A 52 -13.89 -11.47 3.27
N THR A 53 -14.83 -10.53 3.33
CA THR A 53 -15.69 -10.31 4.53
C THR A 53 -17.17 -10.56 4.25
N GLU A 54 -17.51 -11.23 3.15
CA GLU A 54 -18.86 -11.73 2.83
C GLU A 54 -19.01 -13.23 3.15
#